data_AF-F4C5Y5-F1
#
_entry.id   AF-F4C5Y5-F1
#
_cell.length_a   1.000
_cell.length_b   1.000
_cell.length_c   1.000
_cell.angle_alpha   90.00
_cell.angle_beta   90.00
_cell.angle_gamma   90.00
#
_symmetry.space_group_name_H-M   'P 1'
#
loop_
_entity.id
_entity.type
_entity.pdbx_description
1 polymer ?
#
loop_
_entity_poly.entity_id
_entity_poly.type
_entity_poly.pdbx_seq_one_letter_code
_entity_poly.pdbx_strand_id
1 'polypeptide(L)'
;MENFKALSAFPDHLQKYLLEHPEELPTEVNMTNFKVKPFQNAWTDIRLSADYEYTRYMDVVFIDGEKYPNKLHSYLVTYSSSKNIINLKRIILS
;
A
#
# COMPACT_ATOMS: atom_id res chain seq x y z
N MET A 1 17.98 -18.51 10.20
CA MET A 1 16.70 -17.77 10.14
C MET A 1 17.03 -16.37 9.66
N GLU A 2 16.59 -15.98 8.46
CA GLU A 2 16.71 -14.56 8.07
C GLU A 2 15.79 -13.72 8.94
N ASN A 3 16.32 -12.58 9.42
CA ASN A 3 15.54 -11.63 10.19
C ASN A 3 14.51 -10.98 9.28
N PHE A 4 13.27 -10.92 9.76
CA PHE A 4 12.20 -10.17 9.12
C PHE A 4 12.65 -8.74 8.84
N LYS A 5 12.56 -8.31 7.57
CA LYS A 5 12.80 -6.92 7.17
C LYS A 5 11.52 -6.37 6.55
N ALA A 6 10.84 -5.55 7.34
CA ALA A 6 9.69 -4.78 6.89
C ALA A 6 10.00 -4.00 5.60
N LEU A 7 9.00 -3.88 4.71
CA LEU A 7 9.08 -3.01 3.54
C LEU A 7 9.24 -1.55 4.01
N SER A 8 10.45 -1.00 3.81
CA SER A 8 10.79 0.41 4.04
C SER A 8 10.25 1.29 2.91
N ALA A 9 10.01 2.58 3.17
CA ALA A 9 9.52 3.53 2.14
C ALA A 9 8.27 3.02 1.40
N PHE A 10 7.41 2.29 2.12
CA PHE A 10 6.22 1.66 1.56
C PHE A 10 5.33 2.60 0.71
N PRO A 11 5.09 3.86 1.10
CA PRO A 11 4.26 4.76 0.30
C PRO A 11 4.77 4.89 -1.14
N ASP A 12 6.08 4.89 -1.33
CA ASP A 12 6.70 4.98 -2.66
C ASP A 12 6.49 3.69 -3.46
N HIS A 13 6.63 2.53 -2.81
CA HIS A 13 6.37 1.22 -3.43
C HIS A 13 4.89 1.08 -3.85
N LEU A 14 3.96 1.48 -2.99
CA LEU A 14 2.53 1.44 -3.30
C LEU A 14 2.15 2.45 -4.38
N GLN A 15 2.70 3.67 -4.33
CA GLN A 15 2.46 4.66 -5.37
C GLN A 15 2.95 4.17 -6.74
N LYS A 16 4.15 3.58 -6.80
CA LYS A 16 4.67 2.99 -8.02
C LYS A 16 3.74 1.87 -8.53
N TYR A 17 3.35 0.95 -7.67
CA TYR A 17 2.45 -0.15 -8.03
C TYR A 17 1.11 0.37 -8.57
N LEU A 18 0.49 1.36 -7.92
CA LEU A 18 -0.79 1.92 -8.35
C LEU A 18 -0.70 2.74 -9.65
N LEU A 19 0.48 3.27 -10.00
CA LEU A 19 0.71 3.88 -11.31
C LEU A 19 0.79 2.82 -12.43
N GLU A 20 1.31 1.62 -12.09
CA GLU A 20 1.38 0.47 -13.00
C GLU A 20 0.02 -0.28 -13.08
N HIS A 21 -0.79 -0.20 -12.02
CA HIS A 21 -2.09 -0.87 -11.84
C HIS A 21 -3.20 0.12 -11.43
N PRO A 22 -3.58 1.05 -12.33
CA PRO A 22 -4.56 2.08 -12.02
C PRO A 22 -5.97 1.54 -11.68
N GLU A 23 -6.30 0.32 -12.10
CA GLU A 23 -7.55 -0.36 -11.77
C GLU A 23 -7.74 -0.63 -10.26
N GLU A 24 -6.65 -0.66 -9.49
CA GLU A 24 -6.66 -0.85 -8.03
C GLU A 24 -6.90 0.47 -7.26
N LEU A 25 -6.81 1.62 -7.94
CA LEU A 25 -7.11 2.92 -7.36
C LEU A 25 -8.61 3.07 -7.09
N PRO A 26 -9.00 3.80 -6.04
CA PRO A 26 -10.37 4.28 -5.88
C PRO A 26 -10.75 5.18 -7.06
N THR A 27 -11.97 5.05 -7.55
CA THR A 27 -12.48 5.78 -8.73
C THR A 27 -12.44 7.30 -8.59
N GLU A 28 -12.42 7.80 -7.36
CA GLU A 28 -12.35 9.22 -7.02
C GLU A 28 -10.92 9.79 -7.05
N VAL A 29 -9.88 8.95 -7.19
CA VAL A 29 -8.49 9.40 -7.19
C VAL A 29 -8.06 9.80 -8.60
N ASN A 30 -7.58 11.02 -8.74
CA ASN A 30 -7.00 11.51 -9.99
C ASN A 30 -5.58 11.00 -10.19
N MET A 31 -5.36 10.30 -11.29
CA MET A 31 -4.07 9.66 -11.57
C MET A 31 -2.95 10.64 -11.93
N THR A 32 -3.28 11.87 -12.37
CA THR A 32 -2.28 12.80 -12.91
C THR A 32 -1.32 13.33 -11.84
N ASN A 33 -1.79 13.51 -10.60
CA ASN A 33 -1.02 14.17 -9.54
C ASN A 33 -1.19 13.51 -8.15
N PHE A 34 -1.55 12.23 -8.08
CA PHE A 34 -1.72 11.62 -6.77
C PHE A 34 -0.40 11.32 -6.06
N LYS A 35 -0.42 11.46 -4.74
CA LYS A 35 0.60 10.90 -3.84
C LYS A 35 -0.04 9.96 -2.84
N VAL A 36 0.66 8.87 -2.52
CA VAL A 36 0.25 7.98 -1.44
C VAL A 36 0.83 8.50 -0.14
N LYS A 37 -0.03 8.78 0.85
CA LYS A 37 0.41 9.14 2.20
C LYS A 37 -0.15 8.14 3.20
N PRO A 38 0.70 7.50 4.04
CA PRO A 38 0.21 6.63 5.09
C PRO A 38 -0.54 7.47 6.12
N PHE A 39 -1.71 7.01 6.55
CA PHE A 39 -2.49 7.69 7.59
C PHE A 39 -1.87 7.50 8.98
N GLN A 40 -1.27 6.33 9.22
CA GLN A 40 -0.67 5.97 10.49
C GLN A 40 0.72 5.33 10.31
N ASN A 41 1.59 5.57 11.30
CA ASN A 41 2.95 5.01 11.36
C ASN A 41 2.98 3.55 11.87
N ALA A 42 1.83 3.02 12.32
CA ALA A 42 1.72 1.66 12.81
C ALA A 42 1.10 0.76 11.73
N TRP A 43 1.93 -0.12 11.18
CA TRP A 43 1.50 -1.20 10.29
C TRP A 43 1.90 -2.53 10.89
N THR A 44 1.07 -3.54 10.70
CA THR A 44 1.36 -4.90 11.15
C THR A 44 1.81 -5.71 9.94
N ASP A 45 3.04 -6.21 10.00
CA ASP A 45 3.57 -7.13 9.02
C ASP A 45 3.46 -8.56 9.53
N ILE A 46 2.86 -9.45 8.72
CA ILE A 46 2.69 -10.86 9.03
C ILE A 46 3.37 -11.67 7.94
N ARG A 47 4.29 -12.57 8.31
CA ARG A 47 4.90 -13.51 7.37
C ARG A 47 3.87 -14.56 6.95
N LEU A 48 3.66 -14.76 5.65
CA LEU A 48 2.60 -15.65 5.15
C LEU A 48 3.00 -17.12 4.96
N SER A 49 4.28 -17.46 4.85
CA SER A 49 4.73 -18.86 4.78
C SER A 49 6.27 -18.94 4.82
N ALA A 50 6.81 -20.14 4.55
CA ALA A 50 8.23 -20.37 4.33
C ALA A 50 8.82 -19.55 3.16
N ASP A 51 8.00 -19.02 2.25
CA ASP A 51 8.40 -18.45 0.95
C ASP A 51 8.88 -17.00 1.00
N TYR A 52 9.18 -16.50 2.20
CA TYR A 52 9.67 -15.14 2.41
C TYR A 52 8.70 -14.05 1.90
N GLU A 53 7.40 -14.36 1.91
CA GLU A 53 6.33 -13.41 1.65
C GLU A 53 5.76 -12.83 2.95
N TYR A 54 5.32 -11.59 2.86
CA TYR A 54 4.80 -10.82 3.98
C TYR A 54 3.51 -10.11 3.58
N THR A 55 2.59 -9.97 4.51
CA THR A 55 1.41 -9.13 4.37
C THR A 55 1.46 -7.95 5.29
N ARG A 56 1.08 -6.78 4.77
CA ARG A 56 0.92 -5.54 5.52
C ARG A 56 -0.50 -5.04 5.40
N TYR A 57 -1.16 -4.81 6.54
CA TYR A 57 -2.36 -3.98 6.56
C TYR A 57 -1.97 -2.51 6.73
N MET A 58 -2.59 -1.62 5.96
CA MET A 58 -2.44 -0.19 6.17
C MET A 58 -3.60 0.65 5.67
N ASP A 59 -3.76 1.82 6.28
CA ASP A 59 -4.64 2.88 5.81
C ASP A 59 -3.81 3.99 5.17
N VAL A 60 -4.24 4.41 3.99
CA VAL A 60 -3.63 5.51 3.23
C VAL A 60 -4.65 6.57 2.88
N VAL A 61 -4.16 7.78 2.69
CA VAL A 61 -4.86 8.83 1.99
C VAL A 61 -4.12 9.11 0.69
N PHE A 62 -4.88 9.32 -0.38
CA PHE A 62 -4.33 9.86 -1.61
C PHE A 62 -4.30 11.38 -1.49
N ILE A 63 -3.32 12.05 -2.10
CA ILE A 63 -3.26 13.52 -2.19
C ILE A 63 -3.28 13.86 -3.67
N ASP A 64 -4.35 14.51 -4.15
CA ASP A 64 -4.47 14.97 -5.54
C ASP A 64 -4.22 16.48 -5.61
N GLY A 65 -2.96 16.88 -5.81
CA GLY A 65 -2.58 18.28 -5.90
C GLY A 65 -2.93 19.10 -4.64
N GLU A 66 -3.77 20.13 -4.79
CA GLU A 66 -4.17 21.06 -3.71
C GLU A 66 -5.32 20.54 -2.82
N LYS A 67 -6.02 19.47 -3.25
CA LYS A 67 -7.02 18.84 -2.40
C LYS A 67 -6.35 17.74 -1.60
N TYR A 68 -6.62 17.72 -0.30
CA TYR A 68 -6.40 16.53 0.53
C TYR A 68 -7.70 15.72 0.48
N PRO A 69 -7.77 14.61 -0.29
CA PRO A 69 -8.79 13.61 -0.09
C PRO A 69 -8.83 13.21 1.39
N ASN A 70 -9.92 13.59 2.07
CA ASN A 70 -10.14 13.25 3.47
C ASN A 70 -10.61 11.80 3.65
N LYS A 71 -10.49 10.96 2.63
CA LYS A 71 -10.99 9.58 2.65
C LYS A 71 -9.85 8.60 2.86
N LEU A 72 -10.02 7.79 3.89
CA LEU A 72 -9.13 6.69 4.17
C LEU A 72 -9.44 5.52 3.26
N HIS A 73 -8.38 4.94 2.72
CA HIS A 73 -8.43 3.72 1.94
C HIS A 73 -7.54 2.69 2.62
N SER A 74 -8.14 1.55 2.91
CA SER A 74 -7.47 0.46 3.59
C SER A 74 -6.99 -0.56 2.57
N TYR A 75 -5.75 -1.01 2.70
CA TYR A 75 -5.13 -1.99 1.82
C TYR A 75 -4.49 -3.12 2.63
N LEU A 76 -4.68 -4.35 2.14
CA LEU A 76 -3.87 -5.50 2.51
C LEU A 76 -2.89 -5.77 1.36
N VAL A 77 -1.60 -5.69 1.67
CA VAL A 77 -0.54 -5.72 0.65
C VAL A 77 0.34 -6.93 0.90
N THR A 78 0.46 -7.81 -0.09
CA THR A 78 1.40 -8.93 -0.05
C THR A 78 2.67 -8.53 -0.81
N TYR A 79 3.82 -8.70 -0.18
CA TYR A 79 5.12 -8.36 -0.75
C TYR A 79 6.19 -9.42 -0.47
N SER A 80 7.17 -9.52 -1.36
CA SER A 80 8.30 -10.43 -1.22
C SER A 80 9.38 -9.88 -0.27
N SER A 81 10.29 -10.73 0.20
CA SER A 81 11.53 -10.29 0.87
C SER A 81 12.40 -9.34 0.04
N SER A 82 12.28 -9.40 -1.29
CA SER A 82 12.91 -8.45 -2.22
C SER A 82 12.17 -7.12 -2.34
N LYS A 83 11.18 -6.85 -1.48
CA LYS A 83 10.45 -5.57 -1.37
C LYS A 83 9.56 -5.23 -2.57
N ASN A 84 9.17 -6.22 -3.36
CA ASN A 84 8.24 -6.04 -4.47
C ASN A 84 6.83 -6.38 -4.01
N ILE A 85 5.85 -5.55 -4.39
CA ILE A 85 4.43 -5.85 -4.17
C ILE A 85 4.05 -6.96 -5.15
N ILE A 86 3.51 -8.06 -4.62
CA ILE A 86 3.05 -9.23 -5.37
C ILE A 86 1.55 -9.14 -5.59
N ASN A 87 0.82 -8.70 -4.57
CA ASN A 87 -0.63 -8.57 -4.60
C ASN A 87 -1.07 -7.39 -3.75
N LEU A 88 -2.13 -6.72 -4.20
CA LEU A 88 -2.76 -5.62 -3.50
C LEU A 88 -4.26 -5.91 -3.40
N LYS A 89 -4.81 -5.84 -2.19
CA LYS A 89 -6.26 -5.97 -1.97
C LYS A 89 -6.78 -4.73 -1.26
N ARG A 90 -7.64 -3.97 -1.94
CA ARG A 90 -8.40 -2.89 -1.29
C ARG A 90 -9.45 -3.48 -0.33
N ILE A 91 -9.46 -2.99 0.89
CA ILE A 91 -10.46 -3.34 1.91
C ILE A 91 -11.54 -2.27 1.88
N ILE A 92 -12.77 -2.71 1.60
CA ILE A 92 -13.96 -1.86 1.62
C ILE A 92 -14.70 -2.20 2.91
N LEU A 93 -14.64 -1.32 3.90
CA LEU A 93 -15.44 -1.43 5.10
C LEU A 93 -16.85 -0.94 4.74
N SER A 94 -17.78 -1.89 4.69
CA SER A 94 -19.22 -1.68 4.49
C SER A 94 -19.92 -1.23 5.76
#